data_AF-A0A7W3Y7A7-F1
#
_entry.id   AF-A0A7W3Y7A7-F1
#
_cell.length_a   1.000
_cell.length_b   1.000
_cell.length_c   1.000
_cell.angle_alpha   90.00
_cell.angle_beta   90.00
_cell.angle_gamma   90.00
#
_symmetry.space_group_name_H-M   'P 1'
#
loop_
_entity.id
_entity.type
_entity.pdbx_description
1 polymer ?
#
loop_
_entity_poly.entity_id
_entity_poly.type
_entity_poly.pdbx_seq_one_letter_code
_entity_poly.pdbx_strand_id
1 'polypeptide(L)'
;MSCTAVLALGLSVTSLAADTAAIDLAALRSEQARIQAGATAGTGVYEDMSKARRQEVLERQARISAAIEGKQSMDELDAAQRDAVADDVAWMERTLRDAEDNRQVCERRKKLGSNRFERVCMTVAQQREMREQARAQLQRSGVCEDCGGGG
;
A
#
# COMPACT_ATOMS: atom_id res chain seq x y z
N MET A 1 20.74 -0.17 -63.70
CA MET A 1 21.44 -0.32 -62.41
C MET A 1 20.41 -0.12 -61.31
N SER A 2 19.75 -1.18 -60.83
CA SER A 2 20.21 -2.03 -59.70
C SER A 2 20.28 -1.19 -58.41
N CYS A 3 19.70 -1.54 -57.27
CA CYS A 3 19.39 -2.85 -56.72
C CYS A 3 18.36 -2.72 -55.57
N THR A 4 17.37 -3.59 -55.54
CA THR A 4 16.50 -3.91 -54.39
C THR A 4 17.29 -4.53 -53.23
N ALA A 5 16.92 -4.21 -51.99
CA ALA A 5 17.21 -5.08 -50.84
C ALA A 5 16.13 -4.92 -49.75
N VAL A 6 15.22 -5.91 -49.71
CA VAL A 6 14.37 -6.26 -48.58
C VAL A 6 15.25 -6.86 -47.49
N LEU A 7 15.12 -6.42 -46.24
CA LEU A 7 15.59 -7.20 -45.09
C LEU A 7 14.55 -7.18 -43.97
N ALA A 8 13.87 -8.32 -43.87
CA ALA A 8 13.17 -8.77 -42.67
C ALA A 8 14.20 -9.34 -41.68
N LEU A 9 14.25 -8.80 -40.47
CA LEU A 9 14.71 -9.44 -39.23
C LEU A 9 13.70 -9.00 -38.17
N GLY A 10 13.13 -9.80 -37.29
CA GLY A 10 13.43 -11.14 -36.80
C GLY A 10 12.82 -11.13 -35.39
N LEU A 11 11.92 -12.08 -35.10
CA LEU A 11 11.25 -12.20 -33.80
C LEU A 11 12.30 -12.46 -32.70
N SER A 12 12.48 -11.50 -31.79
CA SER A 12 13.12 -11.74 -30.50
C SER A 12 12.03 -11.86 -29.44
N VAL A 13 11.49 -13.06 -29.27
CA VAL A 13 10.75 -13.40 -28.05
C VAL A 13 11.78 -13.49 -26.94
N THR A 14 11.93 -12.43 -26.15
CA THR A 14 12.63 -12.50 -24.87
C THR A 14 11.75 -13.26 -23.90
N SER A 15 12.01 -14.57 -23.79
CA SER A 15 11.48 -15.40 -22.72
C SER A 15 12.02 -14.86 -21.39
N LEU A 16 11.23 -14.06 -20.68
CA LEU A 16 11.45 -13.81 -19.25
C LEU A 16 11.04 -15.09 -18.52
N ALA A 17 12.00 -16.01 -18.37
CA ALA A 17 11.95 -16.97 -17.28
C ALA A 17 12.11 -16.16 -15.98
N ALA A 18 10.97 -15.75 -15.42
CA ALA A 18 10.92 -15.25 -14.06
C ALA A 18 11.09 -16.48 -13.15
N ASP A 19 12.35 -16.83 -12.90
CA ASP A 19 12.75 -17.57 -11.72
C ASP A 19 11.99 -17.00 -10.52
N THR A 20 11.32 -17.88 -9.78
CA THR A 20 10.65 -17.55 -8.53
C THR A 20 11.68 -16.98 -7.56
N ALA A 21 11.80 -15.66 -7.57
CA ALA A 21 12.25 -14.78 -6.52
C ALA A 21 12.97 -15.50 -5.38
N ALA A 22 14.27 -15.74 -5.58
CA ALA A 22 15.19 -15.53 -4.47
C ALA A 22 14.81 -14.16 -3.90
N ILE A 23 14.23 -14.12 -2.69
CA ILE A 23 13.90 -12.87 -2.02
C ILE A 23 15.16 -12.03 -2.07
N ASP A 24 15.15 -10.98 -2.89
CA ASP A 24 16.31 -10.14 -3.07
C ASP A 24 16.54 -9.43 -1.74
N LEU A 25 17.43 -9.98 -0.92
CA LEU A 25 17.77 -9.44 0.38
C LEU A 25 18.35 -8.02 0.25
N ALA A 26 18.86 -7.63 -0.92
CA ALA A 26 19.24 -6.26 -1.19
C ALA A 26 18.01 -5.35 -1.33
N ALA A 27 16.96 -5.81 -2.04
CA ALA A 27 15.67 -5.14 -2.08
C ALA A 27 14.98 -5.08 -0.70
N LEU A 28 15.09 -6.15 0.10
CA LEU A 28 14.57 -6.15 1.47
C LEU A 28 15.31 -5.13 2.34
N ARG A 29 16.66 -5.08 2.29
CA ARG A 29 17.44 -4.10 3.05
C ARG A 29 17.16 -2.66 2.64
N SER A 30 16.98 -2.40 1.34
CA SER A 30 16.63 -1.05 0.87
C SER A 30 15.24 -0.64 1.35
N GLU A 31 14.29 -1.58 1.38
CA GLU A 31 12.95 -1.35 1.94
C GLU A 31 12.99 -1.10 3.45
N GLN A 32 13.82 -1.84 4.19
CA GLN A 32 14.05 -1.61 5.62
C GLN A 32 14.60 -0.19 5.88
N ALA A 33 15.59 0.26 5.10
CA ALA A 33 16.13 1.60 5.23
C ALA A 33 15.08 2.69 4.96
N ARG A 34 14.19 2.48 3.99
CA ARG A 34 13.09 3.39 3.67
C ARG A 34 12.09 3.52 4.82
N ILE A 35 11.68 2.38 5.39
CA ILE A 35 10.77 2.34 6.54
C ILE A 35 11.41 3.04 7.76
N GLN A 36 12.70 2.78 8.02
CA GLN A 36 13.42 3.39 9.14
C GLN A 36 13.51 4.91 8.99
N ALA A 37 13.85 5.39 7.79
CA ALA A 37 13.90 6.81 7.48
C ALA A 37 12.52 7.48 7.65
N GLY A 38 11.46 6.85 7.13
CA GLY A 38 10.09 7.35 7.26
C GLY A 38 9.59 7.41 8.71
N ALA A 39 9.82 6.33 9.48
CA ALA A 39 9.42 6.24 10.88
C ALA A 39 10.18 7.25 11.77
N THR A 40 11.48 7.44 11.50
CA THR A 40 12.33 8.41 12.21
C THR A 40 11.93 9.85 11.88
N ALA A 41 11.73 10.15 10.59
CA ALA A 41 11.29 11.47 10.14
C ALA A 41 9.86 11.79 10.60
N GLY A 42 9.04 10.76 10.84
CA GLY A 42 7.63 10.94 11.20
C GLY A 42 6.83 11.54 10.05
N THR A 43 7.07 11.09 8.82
CA THR A 43 6.40 11.60 7.61
C THR A 43 5.51 10.52 6.99
N GLY A 44 4.52 10.94 6.19
CA GLY A 44 3.62 10.02 5.50
C GLY A 44 2.74 9.23 6.47
N VAL A 45 2.78 7.89 6.40
CA VAL A 45 1.95 7.00 7.26
C VAL A 45 2.33 7.14 8.76
N TYR A 46 3.51 7.66 9.06
CA TYR A 46 4.01 7.83 10.43
C TYR A 46 3.71 9.21 11.05
N GLU A 47 3.18 10.16 10.27
CA GLU A 47 2.96 11.55 10.71
C GLU A 47 1.94 11.65 11.84
N ASP A 48 0.82 10.97 11.70
CA ASP A 48 -0.26 10.93 12.70
C ASP A 48 -0.01 9.88 13.80
N MET A 49 1.11 9.14 13.76
CA MET A 49 1.45 8.16 14.79
C MET A 49 2.06 8.80 16.04
N SER A 50 1.66 8.28 17.21
CA SER A 50 2.29 8.65 18.49
C SER A 50 3.78 8.29 18.50
N LYS A 51 4.57 9.04 19.27
CA LYS A 51 6.02 8.78 19.41
C LYS A 51 6.31 7.38 19.92
N ALA A 52 5.54 6.89 20.89
CA ALA A 52 5.68 5.53 21.42
C ALA A 52 5.42 4.46 20.36
N ARG A 53 4.40 4.65 19.52
CA ARG A 53 4.07 3.69 18.45
C ARG A 53 5.13 3.70 17.34
N ARG A 54 5.67 4.87 16.98
CA ARG A 54 6.82 4.97 16.06
C ARG A 54 8.06 4.27 16.61
N GLN A 55 8.34 4.43 17.89
CA GLN A 55 9.45 3.76 18.55
C GLN A 55 9.28 2.24 18.53
N GLU A 56 8.07 1.73 18.80
CA GLU A 56 7.80 0.29 18.72
C GLU A 56 8.01 -0.25 17.29
N VAL A 57 7.58 0.48 16.25
CA VAL A 57 7.86 0.12 14.85
C VAL A 57 9.37 -0.02 14.60
N LEU A 58 10.16 0.96 15.04
CA LEU A 58 11.63 0.94 14.88
C LEU A 58 12.27 -0.25 15.63
N GLU A 59 11.78 -0.58 16.82
CA GLU A 59 12.28 -1.72 17.61
C GLU A 59 11.96 -3.06 16.95
N ARG A 60 10.73 -3.25 16.45
CA ARG A 60 10.35 -4.46 15.70
C ARG A 60 11.18 -4.61 14.44
N GLN A 61 11.41 -3.49 13.76
CA GLN A 61 12.21 -3.44 12.56
C GLN A 61 13.66 -3.86 12.81
N ALA A 62 14.24 -3.40 13.92
CA ALA A 62 15.58 -3.80 14.35
C ALA A 62 15.65 -5.31 14.65
N ARG A 63 14.61 -5.89 15.28
CA ARG A 63 14.54 -7.34 15.52
C ARG A 63 14.51 -8.15 14.23
N ILE A 64 13.68 -7.76 13.27
CA ILE A 64 13.62 -8.41 11.96
C ILE A 64 14.98 -8.32 11.27
N SER A 65 15.58 -7.13 11.27
CA SER A 65 16.89 -6.89 10.64
C SER A 65 17.98 -7.76 11.26
N ALA A 66 18.02 -7.90 12.59
CA ALA A 66 18.95 -8.77 13.30
C ALA A 66 18.70 -10.26 12.99
N ALA A 67 17.43 -10.69 12.85
CA ALA A 67 17.08 -12.07 12.55
C ALA A 67 17.54 -12.52 11.15
N ILE A 68 17.62 -11.58 10.20
CA ILE A 68 18.06 -11.81 8.82
C ILE A 68 19.52 -11.41 8.57
N GLU A 69 20.21 -10.84 9.57
CA GLU A 69 21.58 -10.39 9.45
C GLU A 69 22.52 -11.59 9.24
N GLY A 70 23.39 -11.51 8.24
CA GLY A 70 24.29 -12.60 7.88
C GLY A 70 23.64 -13.80 7.17
N LYS A 71 22.32 -13.78 6.95
CA LYS A 71 21.60 -14.87 6.26
C LYS A 71 21.36 -14.58 4.79
N GLN A 72 21.38 -15.61 3.94
CA GLN A 72 21.15 -15.50 2.50
C GLN A 72 19.80 -16.06 2.04
N SER A 73 19.14 -16.91 2.84
CA SER A 73 17.80 -17.45 2.57
C SER A 73 16.93 -17.52 3.82
N MET A 74 15.60 -17.50 3.63
CA MET A 74 14.61 -17.82 4.66
C MET A 74 14.79 -19.25 5.23
N ASP A 75 15.42 -20.15 4.47
CA ASP A 75 15.70 -21.53 4.87
C ASP A 75 16.82 -21.62 5.93
N GLU A 76 17.60 -20.56 6.10
CA GLU A 76 18.63 -20.45 7.13
C GLU A 76 18.06 -19.99 8.48
N LEU A 77 16.75 -19.70 8.55
CA LEU A 77 16.05 -19.44 9.81
C LEU A 77 15.49 -20.75 10.37
N ASP A 78 15.76 -20.98 11.66
CA ASP A 78 15.08 -22.02 12.40
C ASP A 78 13.56 -21.71 12.52
N ALA A 79 12.77 -22.70 12.90
CA ALA A 79 11.32 -22.54 12.96
C ALA A 79 10.89 -21.43 13.94
N ALA A 80 11.56 -21.30 15.08
CA ALA A 80 11.24 -20.29 16.08
C ALA A 80 11.57 -18.86 15.59
N GLN A 81 12.67 -18.70 14.85
CA GLN A 81 13.04 -17.44 14.22
C GLN A 81 12.07 -17.05 13.11
N ARG A 82 11.58 -18.02 12.32
CA ARG A 82 10.55 -17.77 11.30
C ARG A 82 9.25 -17.30 11.91
N ASP A 83 8.80 -17.95 12.98
CA ASP A 83 7.57 -17.56 13.69
C ASP A 83 7.69 -16.15 14.28
N ALA A 84 8.83 -15.83 14.92
CA ALA A 84 9.08 -14.49 15.46
C ALA A 84 9.06 -13.40 14.38
N VAL A 85 9.67 -13.64 13.22
CA VAL A 85 9.65 -12.70 12.09
C VAL A 85 8.23 -12.56 11.54
N ALA A 86 7.49 -13.66 11.39
CA ALA A 86 6.11 -13.63 10.92
C ALA A 86 5.20 -12.82 11.85
N ASP A 87 5.34 -12.99 13.17
CA ASP A 87 4.59 -12.24 14.17
C ASP A 87 4.92 -10.74 14.12
N ASP A 88 6.20 -10.38 13.99
CA ASP A 88 6.62 -8.99 13.90
C ASP A 88 6.15 -8.33 12.60
N VAL A 89 6.21 -9.03 11.47
CA VAL A 89 5.66 -8.56 10.19
C VAL A 89 4.14 -8.37 10.29
N ALA A 90 3.42 -9.37 10.80
CA ALA A 90 1.98 -9.29 10.95
C ALA A 90 1.56 -8.13 11.87
N TRP A 91 2.32 -7.88 12.94
CA TRP A 91 2.10 -6.72 13.79
C TRP A 91 2.34 -5.40 13.04
N MET A 92 3.45 -5.27 12.32
CA MET A 92 3.77 -4.03 11.59
C MET A 92 2.72 -3.73 10.54
N GLU A 93 2.30 -4.73 9.77
CA GLU A 93 1.27 -4.52 8.76
C GLU A 93 -0.06 -4.06 9.36
N ARG A 94 -0.50 -4.66 10.48
CA ARG A 94 -1.71 -4.21 11.19
C ARG A 94 -1.56 -2.77 11.67
N THR A 95 -0.43 -2.43 12.27
CA THR A 95 -0.15 -1.08 12.78
C THR A 95 -0.10 -0.04 11.66
N LEU A 96 0.52 -0.37 10.52
CA LEU A 96 0.61 0.52 9.36
C LEU A 96 -0.75 0.72 8.70
N ARG A 97 -1.55 -0.35 8.57
CA ARG A 97 -2.94 -0.25 8.08
C ARG A 97 -3.80 0.61 9.00
N ASP A 98 -3.74 0.38 10.30
CA ASP A 98 -4.45 1.19 11.30
C ASP A 98 -4.05 2.67 11.23
N ALA A 99 -2.76 2.97 11.09
CA ALA A 99 -2.29 4.34 10.96
C ALA A 99 -2.73 5.00 9.65
N GLU A 100 -2.76 4.26 8.54
CA GLU A 100 -3.30 4.76 7.27
C GLU A 100 -4.80 5.04 7.36
N ASP A 101 -5.58 4.13 7.95
CA ASP A 101 -7.02 4.27 8.08
C ASP A 101 -7.42 5.44 9.00
N ASN A 102 -6.65 5.65 10.09
CA ASN A 102 -6.86 6.74 11.04
C ASN A 102 -6.25 8.08 10.61
N ARG A 103 -5.46 8.12 9.54
CA ARG A 103 -4.87 9.35 9.00
C ARG A 103 -5.96 10.37 8.70
N GLN A 104 -5.78 11.61 9.15
CA GLN A 104 -6.76 12.67 8.91
C GLN A 104 -6.53 13.37 7.57
N VAL A 105 -7.60 13.49 6.78
CA VAL A 105 -7.60 14.23 5.52
C VAL A 105 -8.59 15.38 5.63
N CYS A 106 -8.10 16.61 5.55
CA CYS A 106 -8.91 17.81 5.55
C CYS A 106 -9.10 18.35 4.14
N GLU A 107 -10.34 18.35 3.66
CA GLU A 107 -10.69 18.88 2.34
C GLU A 107 -11.49 20.18 2.48
N ARG A 108 -11.22 21.13 1.57
CA ARG A 108 -12.01 22.34 1.44
C ARG A 108 -13.17 22.09 0.49
N ARG A 109 -14.38 21.94 1.03
CA ARG A 109 -15.60 21.63 0.25
C ARG A 109 -16.57 22.79 0.25
N LYS A 110 -17.35 22.90 -0.83
CA LYS A 110 -18.43 23.89 -0.95
C LYS A 110 -19.64 23.38 -0.18
N LYS A 111 -20.22 24.22 0.69
CA LYS A 111 -21.44 23.86 1.41
C LYS A 111 -22.60 23.76 0.42
N LEU A 112 -23.34 22.65 0.45
CA LEU A 112 -24.51 22.46 -0.42
C LEU A 112 -25.52 23.60 -0.21
N GLY A 113 -26.02 24.17 -1.30
CA GLY A 113 -26.92 25.33 -1.27
C GLY A 113 -26.27 26.68 -0.93
N SER A 114 -24.93 26.77 -0.86
CA SER A 114 -24.21 28.03 -0.61
C SER A 114 -22.96 28.16 -1.49
N ASN A 115 -22.51 29.38 -1.75
CA ASN A 115 -21.20 29.63 -2.36
C ASN A 115 -20.04 29.62 -1.36
N ARG A 116 -20.31 29.41 -0.07
CA ARG A 116 -19.30 29.36 0.99
C ARG A 116 -18.54 28.03 0.97
N PHE A 117 -17.23 28.11 1.20
CA PHE A 117 -16.36 26.96 1.44
C PHE A 117 -16.21 26.68 2.93
N GLU A 118 -16.23 25.42 3.31
CA GLU A 118 -15.95 24.93 4.65
C GLU A 118 -14.82 23.88 4.59
N ARG A 119 -14.09 23.75 5.70
CA ARG A 119 -13.04 22.75 5.85
C ARG A 119 -13.63 21.55 6.58
N VAL A 120 -13.68 20.41 5.92
CA VAL A 120 -14.20 19.16 6.47
C VAL A 120 -13.03 18.20 6.63
N CYS A 121 -12.75 17.81 7.86
CA CYS A 121 -11.73 16.81 8.18
C CYS A 121 -12.41 15.48 8.49
N MET A 122 -11.88 14.39 7.93
CA MET A 122 -12.35 13.03 8.11
C MET A 122 -11.16 12.08 8.07
N THR A 123 -11.31 10.90 8.67
CA THR A 123 -10.29 9.84 8.51
C THR A 123 -10.35 9.22 7.11
N VAL A 124 -9.26 8.61 6.67
CA VAL A 124 -9.24 7.85 5.40
C VAL A 124 -10.28 6.72 5.43
N ALA A 125 -10.44 6.04 6.56
CA ALA A 125 -11.48 5.02 6.74
C ALA A 125 -12.89 5.58 6.54
N GLN A 126 -13.23 6.71 7.20
CA GLN A 126 -14.52 7.37 7.03
C GLN A 126 -14.74 7.82 5.58
N GLN A 127 -13.68 8.32 4.93
CA GLN A 127 -13.75 8.74 3.55
C GLN A 127 -14.04 7.55 2.61
N ARG A 128 -13.40 6.39 2.83
CA ARG A 128 -13.66 5.16 2.07
C ARG A 128 -15.10 4.70 2.29
N GLU A 129 -15.54 4.63 3.55
CA GLU A 129 -16.89 4.21 3.90
C GLU A 129 -17.94 5.09 3.22
N MET A 130 -17.80 6.43 3.28
CA MET A 130 -18.72 7.34 2.58
C MET A 130 -18.76 7.12 1.07
N ARG A 131 -17.61 6.82 0.44
CA ARG A 131 -17.56 6.51 -1.00
C ARG A 131 -18.26 5.19 -1.32
N GLU A 132 -18.05 4.17 -0.50
CA GLU A 132 -18.68 2.86 -0.66
C GLU A 132 -20.18 2.93 -0.45
N GLN A 133 -20.64 3.62 0.59
CA GLN A 133 -22.06 3.88 0.84
C GLN A 133 -22.71 4.65 -0.32
N ALA A 134 -22.06 5.70 -0.84
CA ALA A 134 -22.56 6.44 -2.00
C ALA A 134 -22.65 5.56 -3.25
N ARG A 135 -21.64 4.71 -3.51
CA ARG A 135 -21.67 3.74 -4.63
C ARG A 135 -22.79 2.72 -4.48
N ALA A 136 -22.98 2.18 -3.28
CA ALA A 136 -24.05 1.22 -3.00
C ALA A 136 -25.44 1.85 -3.18
N GLN A 137 -25.63 3.10 -2.75
CA GLN A 137 -26.86 3.84 -2.99
C GLN A 137 -27.14 4.03 -4.48
N LEU A 138 -26.14 4.44 -5.27
CA LEU A 138 -26.27 4.60 -6.72
C LEU A 138 -26.61 3.28 -7.43
N GLN A 139 -25.99 2.16 -7.00
CA GLN A 139 -26.29 0.84 -7.53
C GLN A 139 -27.72 0.40 -7.20
N ARG A 140 -28.17 0.65 -5.96
CA ARG A 140 -29.54 0.38 -5.52
C ARG A 140 -30.57 1.25 -6.24
N SER A 141 -30.26 2.51 -6.51
CA SER A 141 -31.15 3.44 -7.24
C SER A 141 -31.08 3.28 -8.77
N GLY A 142 -30.04 2.62 -9.29
CA GLY A 142 -29.89 2.30 -10.71
C GLY A 142 -30.78 1.14 -11.18
N VAL A 143 -31.37 0.39 -10.24
CA VAL A 143 -32.46 -0.55 -10.50
C VAL A 143 -33.78 0.22 -10.43
N CYS A 144 -34.04 1.06 -11.42
CA CYS A 144 -35.42 1.40 -11.74
C CYS A 144 -36.03 0.19 -12.46
N GLU A 145 -36.48 -0.80 -11.69
CA GLU A 145 -37.24 -1.94 -12.22
C GLU A 145 -38.66 -1.53 -12.68
N ASP A 146 -39.03 -0.27 -12.45
CA ASP A 146 -40.26 0.35 -12.94
C ASP A 146 -40.05 1.83 -13.30
N CYS A 147 -39.28 2.10 -14.36
CA CYS A 147 -39.46 3.33 -15.15
C CYS A 147 -40.59 3.16 -16.19
N GLY A 148 -41.61 2.36 -15.87
CA GLY A 148 -42.76 2.06 -16.70
C GLY A 148 -44.04 2.67 -16.14
N GLY A 149 -44.22 3.99 -16.30
CA GLY A 149 -45.53 4.61 -16.05
C GLY A 149 -45.53 6.12 -16.27
N GLY A 150 -46.27 6.69 -17.21
CA GLY A 150 -47.21 6.09 -18.15
C GLY A 150 -47.82 7.14 -19.07
N GLY A 151 -48.60 6.65 -20.04
CA GLY A 151 -49.75 7.32 -20.67
C GLY A 151 -49.50 8.56 -21.51
#